data_AF-A0A9D6NSA6-F1
#
_entry.id   AF-A0A9D6NSA6-F1
#
_cell.length_a   1.000
_cell.length_b   1.000
_cell.length_c   1.000
_cell.angle_alpha   90.00
_cell.angle_beta   90.00
_cell.angle_gamma   90.00
#
_symmetry.space_group_name_H-M   'P 1'
#
loop_
_entity.id
_entity.type
_entity.pdbx_description
1 polymer ?
#
loop_
_entity_poly.entity_id
_entity_poly.type
_entity_poly.pdbx_seq_one_letter_code
_entity_poly.pdbx_strand_id
1 'polypeptide(L)'
;MAKQIGAVARATKGIRLGTGVTCPTMRIHPAIIAQATATVAAMMPGRFMFGVGSGENLNEHILGDRWPPADVRQDMLREAVELIRVLSPVA
;
A
#
# COMPACT_ATOMS: atom_id res chain seq x y z
N MET A 1 4.94 5.40 3.95
CA MET A 1 5.28 3.96 4.02
C MET A 1 6.76 3.69 3.74
N ALA A 2 7.22 3.64 2.47
CA ALA A 2 8.52 3.07 2.11
C ALA A 2 9.73 3.63 2.87
N LYS A 3 9.79 4.96 3.07
CA LYS A 3 10.87 5.62 3.82
C LYS A 3 10.99 5.09 5.26
N GLN A 4 9.88 5.07 6.00
CA GLN A 4 9.86 4.64 7.40
C GLN A 4 10.15 3.15 7.51
N ILE A 5 9.50 2.33 6.69
CA ILE A 5 9.71 0.88 6.72
C ILE A 5 11.14 0.52 6.29
N GLY A 6 11.70 1.17 5.27
CA GLY A 6 13.09 0.98 4.85
C GLY A 6 14.10 1.32 5.95
N ALA A 7 13.84 2.36 6.74
CA ALA A 7 14.68 2.68 7.91
C ALA A 7 14.61 1.56 8.98
N VAL A 8 13.42 1.06 9.30
CA VAL A 8 13.26 -0.05 10.24
C VAL A 8 13.85 -1.35 9.70
N ALA A 9 13.72 -1.62 8.40
CA ALA A 9 14.32 -2.76 7.71
C ALA A 9 15.84 -2.77 7.85
N ARG A 10 16.47 -1.58 7.80
CA ARG A 10 17.90 -1.42 8.02
C ARG A 10 18.29 -1.63 9.48
N ALA A 11 17.49 -1.11 10.41
CA ALA A 11 17.79 -1.14 11.84
C ALA A 11 17.50 -2.50 12.52
N THR A 12 16.69 -3.38 11.91
CA THR A 12 16.19 -4.60 12.55
C THR A 12 16.37 -5.85 11.68
N LYS A 13 16.51 -7.02 12.31
CA LYS A 13 16.70 -8.31 11.62
C LYS A 13 15.64 -9.37 11.89
N GLY A 14 14.97 -9.32 13.05
CA GLY A 14 14.04 -10.38 13.48
C GLY A 14 12.56 -10.00 13.49
N ILE A 15 12.22 -8.72 13.46
CA ILE A 15 10.81 -8.31 13.52
C ILE A 15 10.12 -8.43 12.15
N ARG A 16 8.84 -8.78 12.19
CA ARG A 16 7.91 -8.63 11.08
C ARG A 16 7.29 -7.23 11.14
N LEU A 17 7.11 -6.60 10.00
CA LEU A 17 6.56 -5.25 9.90
C LEU A 17 5.61 -5.16 8.71
N GLY A 18 4.59 -4.32 8.81
CA GLY A 18 3.65 -4.11 7.73
C GLY A 18 2.88 -2.81 7.85
N THR A 19 2.04 -2.56 6.86
CA THR A 19 1.06 -1.47 6.89
C THR A 19 -0.26 -1.97 7.47
N GLY A 20 -0.89 -1.17 8.33
CA GLY A 20 -2.23 -1.46 8.87
C GLY A 20 -3.10 -0.21 8.86
N VAL A 21 -3.50 0.34 7.72
CA VAL A 21 -3.39 -0.15 6.32
C VAL A 21 -2.92 0.98 5.38
N THR A 22 -2.68 0.68 4.11
CA THR A 22 -2.45 1.69 3.04
C THR A 22 -3.60 1.69 2.04
N CYS A 23 -4.12 2.86 1.68
CA CYS A 23 -5.06 3.02 0.56
C CYS A 23 -4.28 3.12 -0.76
N PRO A 24 -4.49 2.22 -1.74
CA PRO A 24 -3.73 2.21 -2.98
C PRO A 24 -4.47 2.82 -4.19
N THR A 25 -5.59 3.52 -4.00
CA THR A 25 -6.53 3.82 -5.09
C THR A 25 -6.78 5.30 -5.38
N MET A 26 -6.36 6.22 -4.52
CA MET A 26 -6.75 7.64 -4.62
C MET A 26 -5.55 8.57 -4.66
N ARG A 27 -5.05 9.06 -3.51
CA ARG A 27 -3.99 10.07 -3.46
C ARG A 27 -2.65 9.63 -4.07
N ILE A 28 -2.43 8.32 -4.23
CA ILE A 28 -1.23 7.73 -4.83
C ILE A 28 -1.67 6.64 -5.80
N HIS A 29 -1.11 6.67 -7.01
CA HIS A 29 -1.37 5.68 -8.05
C HIS A 29 -0.90 4.27 -7.62
N PRO A 30 -1.69 3.20 -7.88
CA PRO A 30 -1.39 1.85 -7.40
C PRO A 30 -0.06 1.30 -7.90
N ALA A 31 0.38 1.67 -9.12
CA ALA A 31 1.71 1.29 -9.64
C ALA A 31 2.88 1.84 -8.79
N ILE A 32 2.74 3.07 -8.24
CA ILE A 32 3.76 3.65 -7.34
C ILE A 32 3.79 2.86 -6.02
N ILE A 33 2.62 2.47 -5.52
CA ILE A 33 2.51 1.61 -4.33
C ILE A 33 3.14 0.25 -4.60
N ALA A 34 2.89 -0.38 -5.76
CA ALA A 34 3.48 -1.66 -6.14
C ALA A 34 5.01 -1.62 -6.10
N GLN A 35 5.62 -0.61 -6.74
CA GLN A 35 7.06 -0.39 -6.73
C GLN A 35 7.62 -0.20 -5.30
N ALA A 36 6.94 0.62 -4.49
CA ALA A 36 7.34 0.89 -3.12
C ALA A 36 7.29 -0.38 -2.25
N THR A 37 6.23 -1.18 -2.40
CA THR A 37 6.04 -2.48 -1.73
C THR A 37 7.12 -3.48 -2.16
N ALA A 38 7.42 -3.59 -3.46
CA ALA A 38 8.49 -4.44 -3.98
C ALA A 38 9.87 -4.08 -3.38
N THR A 39 10.17 -2.78 -3.32
CA THR A 39 11.43 -2.27 -2.76
C THR A 39 11.57 -2.65 -1.29
N VAL A 40 10.52 -2.42 -0.49
CA VAL A 40 10.52 -2.75 0.94
C VAL A 40 10.61 -4.25 1.18
N ALA A 41 9.92 -5.06 0.40
CA ALA A 41 9.98 -6.52 0.50
C ALA A 41 11.37 -7.06 0.20
N ALA A 42 12.07 -6.51 -0.80
CA ALA A 42 13.47 -6.85 -1.09
C ALA A 42 14.40 -6.51 0.09
N MET A 43 14.12 -5.45 0.83
CA MET A 43 14.86 -5.08 2.05
C MET A 43 14.49 -5.92 3.28
N MET A 44 13.29 -6.54 3.29
CA MET A 44 12.76 -7.33 4.39
C MET A 44 12.27 -8.73 3.93
N PRO A 45 13.14 -9.60 3.38
CA PRO A 45 12.72 -10.90 2.87
C PRO A 45 11.99 -11.72 3.94
N GLY A 46 10.76 -12.16 3.65
CA GLY A 46 9.93 -12.94 4.56
C GLY A 46 9.41 -12.19 5.81
N ARG A 47 9.66 -10.87 5.92
CA ARG A 47 9.35 -10.09 7.13
C ARG A 47 8.44 -8.89 6.89
N PHE A 48 8.10 -8.60 5.64
CA PHE A 48 7.19 -7.51 5.29
C PHE A 48 5.79 -8.03 4.96
N MET A 49 4.75 -7.36 5.48
CA MET A 49 3.34 -7.63 5.20
C MET A 49 2.67 -6.37 4.67
N PHE A 50 1.99 -6.47 3.53
CA PHE A 50 1.34 -5.31 2.92
C PHE A 50 -0.17 -5.33 3.17
N GLY A 51 -0.62 -4.62 4.20
CA GLY A 51 -2.05 -4.44 4.49
C GLY A 51 -2.63 -3.26 3.74
N VAL A 52 -3.76 -3.49 3.07
CA VAL A 52 -4.48 -2.51 2.24
C VAL A 52 -5.89 -2.26 2.74
N GLY A 53 -6.45 -1.11 2.38
CA GLY A 53 -7.85 -0.77 2.68
C GLY A 53 -8.43 0.24 1.68
N SER A 54 -9.74 0.43 1.73
CA SER A 54 -10.50 1.26 0.77
C SER A 54 -10.34 2.78 0.95
N GLY A 55 -9.53 3.20 1.93
CA GLY A 55 -9.28 4.61 2.23
C GLY A 55 -10.34 5.31 3.07
N GLU A 56 -9.95 6.46 3.60
CA GLU A 56 -10.75 7.32 4.47
C GLU A 56 -10.82 8.74 3.90
N ASN A 57 -12.01 9.33 3.92
CA ASN A 57 -12.30 10.62 3.26
C ASN A 57 -11.27 11.69 3.65
N LEU A 58 -10.99 11.83 4.94
CA LEU A 58 -10.06 12.83 5.48
C LEU A 58 -8.65 12.77 4.85
N ASN A 59 -8.16 11.58 4.49
CA ASN A 59 -6.81 11.38 3.98
C ASN A 59 -6.72 11.41 2.45
N GLU A 60 -7.78 10.98 1.78
CA GLU A 60 -7.76 10.78 0.33
C GLU A 60 -8.38 11.95 -0.44
N HIS A 61 -9.33 12.67 0.18
CA HIS A 61 -10.07 13.77 -0.44
C HIS A 61 -9.42 15.14 -0.17
N ILE A 62 -8.09 15.23 -0.30
CA ILE A 62 -7.37 16.46 0.04
C ILE A 62 -7.43 17.52 -1.07
N LEU A 63 -7.90 17.16 -2.27
CA LEU A 63 -7.98 18.05 -3.44
C LEU A 63 -9.43 18.43 -3.83
N GLY A 64 -10.44 17.93 -3.11
CA GLY A 64 -11.84 18.30 -3.34
C GLY A 64 -12.60 17.47 -4.39
N ASP A 65 -11.98 16.44 -5.00
CA ASP A 65 -12.64 15.55 -5.97
C ASP A 65 -13.69 14.66 -5.33
N ARG A 66 -14.89 14.51 -5.92
CA ARG A 66 -16.01 13.72 -5.34
C ARG A 66 -15.56 12.43 -4.62
N TRP A 67 -15.92 12.32 -3.33
CA TRP A 67 -15.70 11.10 -2.55
C TRP A 67 -16.56 9.94 -3.10
N PRO A 68 -15.96 8.84 -3.60
CA PRO A 68 -16.72 7.74 -4.17
C PRO A 68 -17.52 7.00 -3.09
N PRO A 69 -18.68 6.40 -3.41
CA PRO A 69 -19.42 5.50 -2.53
C PRO A 69 -18.61 4.27 -2.10
N ALA A 70 -19.05 3.59 -1.03
CA ALA A 70 -18.26 2.53 -0.40
C ALA A 70 -18.03 1.31 -1.30
N ASP A 71 -19.08 0.87 -2.01
CA ASP A 71 -19.04 -0.20 -3.02
C ASP A 71 -18.01 0.11 -4.12
N VAL A 72 -18.04 1.33 -4.68
CA VAL A 72 -17.07 1.77 -5.69
C VAL A 72 -15.64 1.71 -5.15
N ARG A 73 -15.40 2.16 -3.91
CA ARG A 73 -14.05 2.08 -3.31
C ARG A 73 -13.60 0.64 -3.05
N GLN A 74 -14.52 -0.30 -2.79
CA GLN A 74 -14.18 -1.72 -2.68
C GLN A 74 -13.78 -2.32 -4.02
N ASP A 75 -14.47 -1.95 -5.10
CA ASP A 75 -14.11 -2.39 -6.46
C ASP A 75 -12.77 -1.84 -6.90
N MET A 76 -12.54 -0.53 -6.68
CA MET A 76 -11.23 0.10 -6.90
C MET A 76 -10.12 -0.59 -6.12
N LEU A 77 -10.37 -0.96 -4.86
CA LEU A 77 -9.39 -1.67 -4.03
C LEU A 77 -9.06 -3.05 -4.62
N ARG A 78 -10.07 -3.78 -5.10
CA ARG A 78 -9.91 -5.10 -5.69
C ARG A 78 -9.03 -5.04 -6.94
N GLU A 79 -9.33 -4.10 -7.85
CA GLU A 79 -8.54 -3.85 -9.06
C GLU A 79 -7.10 -3.42 -8.73
N ALA A 80 -6.93 -2.52 -7.76
CA ALA A 80 -5.60 -2.09 -7.34
C ALA A 80 -4.76 -3.25 -6.75
N VAL A 81 -5.38 -4.13 -5.97
CA VAL A 81 -4.70 -5.33 -5.45
C VAL A 81 -4.25 -6.23 -6.61
N GLU A 82 -5.12 -6.51 -7.58
CA GLU A 82 -4.78 -7.31 -8.76
C GLU A 82 -3.60 -6.71 -9.52
N LEU A 83 -3.63 -5.41 -9.80
CA LEU A 83 -2.53 -4.70 -10.46
C LEU A 83 -1.22 -4.82 -9.65
N ILE A 84 -1.28 -4.63 -8.32
CA ILE A 84 -0.10 -4.73 -7.47
C ILE A 84 0.46 -6.16 -7.49
N ARG A 85 -0.38 -7.20 -7.52
CA ARG A 85 0.08 -8.60 -7.64
C ARG A 85 0.86 -8.85 -8.93
N VAL A 86 0.41 -8.25 -10.03
CA VAL A 86 1.06 -8.39 -11.34
C VAL A 86 2.43 -7.71 -11.35
N LEU A 87 2.54 -6.54 -10.70
CA LEU A 87 3.76 -5.72 -10.73
C LEU A 87 4.75 -6.03 -9.59
N SER A 88 4.33 -6.74 -8.55
CA SER A 88 5.11 -6.92 -7.33
C SER A 88 4.95 -8.33 -6.76
N PRO A 89 6.06 -9.03 -6.44
CA PRO A 89 6.03 -10.41 -5.95
C PRO A 89 5.55 -10.56 -4.48
N VAL A 90 4.94 -9.52 -3.90
CA VAL A 90 4.72 -9.38 -2.45
C VAL A 90 3.24 -9.44 -2.07
N ALA A 91 2.39 -10.03 -2.92
CA ALA A 91 0.94 -10.01 -2.75
C ALA A 91 0.30 -11.38 -2.53
#